data_AF-A0A952PG82-F1
#
_entry.id   AF-A0A952PG82-F1
#
_cell.length_a   1.000
_cell.length_b   1.000
_cell.length_c   1.000
_cell.angle_alpha   90.00
_cell.angle_beta   90.00
_cell.angle_gamma   90.00
#
_symmetry.space_group_name_H-M   'P 1'
#
loop_
_entity.id
_entity.type
_entity.pdbx_description
1 polymer ?
#
loop_
_entity_poly.entity_id
_entity_poly.type
_entity_poly.pdbx_seq_one_letter_code
_entity_poly.pdbx_strand_id
1 'polypeptide(L)'
;MTTIAIDQTSRTLPIPTIKHGNFEIRYAFYPKLELFQGGERGEDYLVFRVEGNRLAFALCDGVGGSYYGSVAAQTVGEILVDTLWKESSVSSASHGGLTKKLLDVLNARQSKQIADTELRRKTEQLSPNLRKRLVGLQEQSGSQSNFVCGLVDLDVENSNSIWLLWLGDARLRVYQQGKLQSPELTGAGQQAWSSHLGVLGQIETAAFSLNQVDQIIAYSDGLDPAATLLDRPISDGDLTKAISDSQQEKDDDVSFLEIRLLKNNYQSLDELAPRIRSLLNQPPEAKKKTHKTGQTAELGEASQLGVKENIGKKNKPLQWVFGAIAMALSLGLGLVLGGRPAIYSITQGDSHRTAIAQTSSAMIENIVATLSTLSSIEVQAAQSTMQADIEAAVGFTLDAASAEQSQTETLTPTGTAETTPAVEAENTATPESED
;
A
#
# COMPACT_ATOMS: atom_id res chain seq x y z
N MET A 1 8.36 -4.48 -2.62
CA MET A 1 7.49 -4.18 -3.77
C MET A 1 6.29 -5.12 -3.79
N THR A 2 5.06 -4.58 -3.79
CA THR A 2 3.84 -5.40 -3.83
C THR A 2 2.92 -4.94 -4.97
N THR A 3 2.66 -5.80 -5.94
CA THR A 3 1.61 -5.62 -6.96
C THR A 3 0.41 -6.47 -6.58
N ILE A 4 -0.77 -5.89 -6.57
CA ILE A 4 -2.02 -6.54 -6.20
C ILE A 4 -2.99 -6.36 -7.36
N ALA A 5 -3.29 -7.46 -8.04
CA ALA A 5 -4.42 -7.56 -8.95
C ALA A 5 -5.56 -8.23 -8.19
N ILE A 6 -6.73 -7.62 -8.17
CA ILE A 6 -7.90 -8.21 -7.51
C ILE A 6 -8.37 -9.42 -8.32
N ASP A 7 -9.00 -10.39 -7.68
CA ASP A 7 -9.65 -11.50 -8.38
C ASP A 7 -11.02 -11.05 -8.90
N GLN A 8 -11.26 -11.22 -10.20
CA GLN A 8 -12.50 -10.82 -10.88
C GLN A 8 -13.56 -11.94 -10.92
N THR A 9 -13.33 -13.06 -10.21
CA THR A 9 -14.28 -14.18 -10.14
C THR A 9 -14.97 -14.30 -8.79
N SER A 10 -14.51 -13.57 -7.78
CA SER A 10 -15.04 -13.64 -6.41
C SER A 10 -15.42 -12.27 -5.87
N ARG A 11 -16.38 -12.25 -4.93
CA ARG A 11 -16.78 -11.04 -4.23
C ARG A 11 -15.80 -10.74 -3.11
N THR A 12 -15.41 -9.49 -2.95
CA THR A 12 -14.50 -9.05 -1.90
C THR A 12 -15.26 -8.65 -0.63
N LEU A 13 -15.88 -9.62 0.05
CA LEU A 13 -16.50 -9.43 1.36
C LEU A 13 -15.83 -10.27 2.44
N PRO A 14 -15.52 -9.70 3.63
CA PRO A 14 -15.64 -8.27 3.99
C PRO A 14 -14.71 -7.37 3.14
N ILE A 15 -15.03 -6.06 3.05
CA ILE A 15 -14.25 -5.07 2.28
C ILE A 15 -12.81 -5.06 2.79
N PRO A 16 -11.82 -5.48 1.98
CA PRO A 16 -10.44 -5.52 2.41
C PRO A 16 -9.87 -4.12 2.60
N THR A 17 -9.03 -3.98 3.63
CA THR A 17 -8.23 -2.77 3.88
C THR A 17 -6.77 -3.14 3.97
N ILE A 18 -5.92 -2.47 3.19
CA ILE A 18 -4.48 -2.64 3.20
C ILE A 18 -3.84 -1.35 3.70
N LYS A 19 -2.97 -1.47 4.71
CA LYS A 19 -2.10 -0.38 5.16
C LYS A 19 -0.70 -0.65 4.65
N HIS A 20 -0.14 0.27 3.87
CA HIS A 20 1.22 0.17 3.37
C HIS A 20 1.87 1.55 3.36
N GLY A 21 2.93 1.72 4.15
CA GLY A 21 3.55 3.03 4.33
C GLY A 21 2.54 4.06 4.80
N ASN A 22 2.39 5.12 4.00
CA ASN A 22 1.47 6.23 4.26
C ASN A 22 0.15 6.14 3.48
N PHE A 23 -0.19 4.94 3.01
CA PHE A 23 -1.45 4.66 2.33
C PHE A 23 -2.32 3.73 3.18
N GLU A 24 -3.61 4.07 3.27
CA GLU A 24 -4.69 3.14 3.61
C GLU A 24 -5.53 2.95 2.35
N ILE A 25 -5.58 1.71 1.86
CA ILE A 25 -6.23 1.34 0.60
C ILE A 25 -7.41 0.42 0.92
N ARG A 26 -8.62 0.82 0.56
CA ARG A 26 -9.84 0.01 0.61
C ARG A 26 -10.25 -0.32 -0.81
N TYR A 27 -10.71 -1.53 -1.06
CA TYR A 27 -11.21 -1.88 -2.39
C TYR A 27 -12.38 -2.84 -2.30
N ALA A 28 -13.24 -2.81 -3.32
CA ALA A 28 -14.27 -3.81 -3.49
C ALA A 28 -14.43 -4.19 -4.96
N PHE A 29 -14.76 -5.46 -5.20
CA PHE A 29 -15.14 -5.99 -6.50
C PHE A 29 -16.32 -6.94 -6.33
N TYR A 30 -17.37 -6.73 -7.12
CA TYR A 30 -18.57 -7.54 -7.16
C TYR A 30 -18.95 -7.76 -8.62
N PRO A 31 -18.81 -9.00 -9.11
CA PRO A 31 -19.24 -9.30 -10.46
C PRO A 31 -20.77 -9.30 -10.52
N LYS A 32 -21.29 -8.96 -11.70
CA LYS A 32 -22.68 -9.13 -12.11
C LYS A 32 -23.18 -10.53 -11.75
N LEU A 33 -24.44 -10.63 -11.31
CA LEU A 33 -24.96 -11.86 -10.72
C LEU A 33 -24.88 -13.07 -11.65
N GLU A 34 -25.18 -12.89 -12.93
CA GLU A 34 -25.11 -13.96 -13.95
C GLU A 34 -23.68 -14.50 -14.09
N LEU A 35 -22.68 -13.60 -14.20
CA LEU A 35 -21.28 -13.97 -14.31
C LEU A 35 -20.82 -14.69 -13.04
N PHE A 36 -21.19 -14.16 -11.86
CA PHE A 36 -20.86 -14.78 -10.59
C PHE A 36 -21.42 -16.20 -10.45
N GLN A 37 -22.68 -16.42 -10.83
CA GLN A 37 -23.32 -17.75 -10.77
C GLN A 37 -22.71 -18.73 -11.79
N GLY A 38 -22.27 -18.21 -12.94
CA GLY A 38 -21.56 -18.99 -13.97
C GLY A 38 -20.11 -19.31 -13.62
N GLY A 39 -19.55 -18.72 -12.55
CA GLY A 39 -18.11 -18.77 -12.27
C GLY A 39 -17.28 -18.06 -13.35
N GLU A 40 -17.89 -17.11 -14.05
CA GLU A 40 -17.26 -16.29 -15.07
C GLU A 40 -16.61 -15.06 -14.46
N ARG A 41 -15.66 -14.51 -15.21
CA ARG A 41 -14.90 -13.32 -14.83
C ARG A 41 -15.72 -12.07 -15.16
N GLY A 42 -15.81 -11.12 -14.24
CA GLY A 42 -16.36 -9.80 -14.54
C GLY A 42 -15.56 -9.04 -15.61
N GLU A 43 -16.19 -8.04 -16.21
CA GLU A 43 -15.63 -7.15 -17.22
C GLU A 43 -14.82 -6.01 -16.63
N ASP A 44 -15.06 -5.69 -15.36
CA ASP A 44 -14.26 -4.79 -14.55
C ASP A 44 -12.91 -5.39 -14.13
N TYR A 45 -11.87 -4.55 -14.01
CA TYR A 45 -10.52 -4.93 -13.57
C TYR A 45 -9.91 -3.88 -12.65
N LEU A 46 -9.39 -4.32 -11.50
CA LEU A 46 -8.73 -3.46 -10.52
C LEU A 46 -7.33 -4.00 -10.21
N VAL A 47 -6.33 -3.13 -10.39
CA VAL A 47 -4.93 -3.43 -10.10
C VAL A 47 -4.25 -2.20 -9.48
N PHE A 48 -3.38 -2.45 -8.52
CA PHE A 48 -2.50 -1.42 -7.99
C PHE A 48 -1.16 -1.99 -7.55
N ARG A 49 -0.16 -1.12 -7.50
CA ARG A 49 1.19 -1.41 -7.04
C ARG A 49 1.56 -0.38 -5.99
N VAL A 50 2.09 -0.86 -4.87
CA VAL A 50 2.46 -0.01 -3.74
C VAL A 50 3.82 -0.44 -3.18
N GLU A 51 4.67 0.55 -2.90
CA GLU A 51 5.97 0.36 -2.27
C GLU A 51 6.40 1.65 -1.57
N GLY A 52 6.58 1.58 -0.25
CA GLY A 52 6.97 2.74 0.55
C GLY A 52 5.95 3.87 0.42
N ASN A 53 6.41 4.99 -0.15
CA ASN A 53 5.65 6.22 -0.32
C ASN A 53 5.12 6.42 -1.74
N ARG A 54 5.12 5.35 -2.55
CA ARG A 54 4.66 5.39 -3.93
C ARG A 54 3.56 4.37 -4.20
N LEU A 55 2.54 4.80 -4.94
CA LEU A 55 1.38 4.00 -5.32
C LEU A 55 0.99 4.31 -6.77
N ALA A 56 0.87 3.28 -7.61
CA ALA A 56 0.23 3.40 -8.92
C ALA A 56 -1.01 2.48 -8.97
N PHE A 57 -2.10 2.93 -9.57
CA PHE A 57 -3.33 2.15 -9.64
C PHE A 57 -4.03 2.34 -10.99
N ALA A 58 -4.87 1.36 -11.34
CA ALA A 58 -5.83 1.43 -12.42
C ALA A 58 -7.10 0.66 -12.05
N LEU A 59 -8.25 1.28 -12.29
CA LEU A 59 -9.57 0.65 -12.31
C LEU A 59 -10.07 0.79 -13.75
N CYS A 60 -10.36 -0.33 -14.38
CA CYS A 60 -10.78 -0.41 -15.77
C CYS A 60 -12.13 -1.10 -15.84
N ASP A 61 -13.00 -0.59 -16.70
CA ASP A 61 -14.34 -1.11 -16.93
C ASP A 61 -14.42 -1.55 -18.39
N GLY A 62 -14.69 -2.84 -18.60
CA GLY A 62 -14.80 -3.42 -19.92
C GLY A 62 -16.12 -3.01 -20.57
N VAL A 63 -16.07 -2.42 -21.77
CA VAL A 63 -17.29 -1.92 -22.41
C VAL A 63 -18.20 -3.08 -22.79
N GLY A 64 -19.37 -3.14 -22.15
CA GLY A 64 -20.42 -4.11 -22.42
C GLY A 64 -20.82 -4.12 -23.90
N GLY A 65 -20.79 -5.31 -24.51
CA GLY A 65 -21.08 -5.49 -25.93
C GLY A 65 -19.90 -5.27 -26.87
N SER A 66 -18.71 -4.99 -26.36
CA SER A 66 -17.45 -5.12 -27.13
C SER A 66 -16.99 -6.58 -27.20
N TYR A 67 -15.93 -6.87 -27.96
CA TYR A 67 -15.37 -8.23 -28.04
C TYR A 67 -14.59 -8.56 -26.76
N TYR A 68 -15.21 -9.20 -25.77
CA TYR A 68 -14.61 -9.55 -24.47
C TYR A 68 -14.05 -8.33 -23.71
N GLY A 69 -14.92 -7.57 -23.06
CA GLY A 69 -14.55 -6.36 -22.29
C GLY A 69 -13.54 -6.64 -21.19
N SER A 70 -13.69 -7.77 -20.48
CA SER A 70 -12.79 -8.22 -19.42
C SER A 70 -11.31 -8.30 -19.82
N VAL A 71 -11.02 -8.68 -21.06
CA VAL A 71 -9.64 -8.76 -21.58
C VAL A 71 -9.10 -7.38 -21.92
N ALA A 72 -9.92 -6.47 -22.42
CA ALA A 72 -9.51 -5.08 -22.59
C ALA A 72 -9.21 -4.43 -21.23
N ALA A 73 -10.09 -4.58 -20.24
CA ALA A 73 -9.92 -4.01 -18.91
C ALA A 73 -8.63 -4.50 -18.24
N GLN A 74 -8.38 -5.80 -18.28
CA GLN A 74 -7.12 -6.37 -17.77
C GLN A 74 -5.90 -5.83 -18.50
N THR A 75 -5.90 -5.88 -19.84
CA THR A 75 -4.77 -5.46 -20.66
C THR A 75 -4.43 -4.00 -20.39
N VAL A 76 -5.44 -3.12 -20.39
CA VAL A 76 -5.28 -1.69 -20.14
C VAL A 76 -4.77 -1.46 -18.72
N GLY A 77 -5.38 -2.07 -17.70
CA GLY A 77 -4.97 -1.88 -16.31
C GLY A 77 -3.51 -2.25 -16.04
N GLU A 78 -3.05 -3.39 -16.56
CA GLU A 78 -1.67 -3.84 -16.43
C GLU A 78 -0.68 -2.88 -17.13
N ILE A 79 -1.01 -2.43 -18.36
CA ILE A 79 -0.20 -1.46 -19.10
C ILE A 79 -0.10 -0.14 -18.33
N LEU A 80 -1.21 0.36 -17.81
CA LEU A 80 -1.28 1.64 -17.09
C LEU A 80 -0.42 1.59 -15.82
N VAL A 81 -0.59 0.57 -14.97
CA VAL A 81 0.18 0.45 -13.73
C VAL A 81 1.67 0.28 -14.01
N ASP A 82 2.06 -0.56 -14.98
CA ASP A 82 3.47 -0.74 -15.35
C ASP A 82 4.09 0.56 -15.89
N THR A 83 3.36 1.30 -16.73
CA THR A 83 3.84 2.55 -17.33
C THR A 83 3.98 3.65 -16.27
N LEU A 84 2.97 3.85 -15.42
CA LEU A 84 2.98 4.83 -14.34
C LEU A 84 4.07 4.51 -13.31
N TRP A 85 4.30 3.24 -13.01
CA TRP A 85 5.33 2.84 -12.06
C TRP A 85 6.74 3.16 -12.54
N LYS A 86 7.00 3.03 -13.85
CA LYS A 86 8.31 3.33 -14.45
C LYS A 86 8.62 4.82 -14.55
N GLU A 87 7.68 5.69 -14.24
CA GLU A 87 7.90 7.13 -14.33
C GLU A 87 8.82 7.62 -13.20
N SER A 88 9.96 8.21 -13.53
CA SER A 88 10.99 8.50 -12.51
C SER A 88 10.61 9.57 -11.49
N SER A 89 9.65 10.45 -11.78
CA SER A 89 9.06 11.37 -10.80
C SER A 89 7.81 12.06 -11.33
N VAL A 90 6.84 12.26 -10.44
CA VAL A 90 5.65 13.11 -10.66
C VAL A 90 6.05 14.60 -10.79
N SER A 91 7.27 14.98 -10.37
CA SER A 91 7.78 16.34 -10.48
C SER A 91 8.28 16.72 -11.87
N SER A 92 8.82 15.76 -12.61
CA SER A 92 9.68 16.05 -13.77
C SER A 92 8.95 15.98 -15.10
N ALA A 93 7.85 15.23 -15.19
CA ALA A 93 7.06 15.23 -16.42
C ALA A 93 6.09 16.42 -16.42
N SER A 94 6.08 17.18 -17.50
CA SER A 94 4.95 18.08 -17.75
C SER A 94 3.69 17.23 -17.90
N HIS A 95 2.53 17.74 -17.48
CA HIS A 95 1.26 16.99 -17.58
C HIS A 95 1.06 16.43 -18.99
N GLY A 96 1.33 17.23 -20.03
CA GLY A 96 1.22 16.79 -21.43
C GLY A 96 2.24 15.71 -21.82
N GLY A 97 3.40 15.62 -21.16
CA GLY A 97 4.41 14.59 -21.42
C GLY A 97 3.94 13.20 -21.01
N LEU A 98 3.38 13.05 -19.81
CA LEU A 98 2.86 11.76 -19.36
C LEU A 98 1.63 11.35 -20.16
N THR A 99 0.66 12.25 -20.38
CA THR A 99 -0.54 11.95 -21.17
C THR A 99 -0.16 11.46 -22.56
N LYS A 100 0.78 12.13 -23.21
CA LYS A 100 1.30 11.72 -24.52
C LYS A 100 1.97 10.35 -24.45
N LYS A 101 2.81 10.09 -23.44
CA LYS A 101 3.46 8.79 -23.25
C LYS A 101 2.44 7.66 -23.08
N LEU A 102 1.40 7.87 -22.28
CA LEU A 102 0.34 6.88 -22.10
C LEU A 102 -0.46 6.66 -23.38
N LEU A 103 -0.78 7.73 -24.11
CA LEU A 103 -1.41 7.63 -25.42
C LEU A 103 -0.56 6.80 -26.40
N ASP A 104 0.74 7.08 -26.48
CA ASP A 104 1.67 6.37 -27.35
C ASP A 104 1.77 4.88 -26.96
N VAL A 105 1.87 4.56 -25.67
CA VAL A 105 1.92 3.17 -25.17
C VAL A 105 0.62 2.42 -25.42
N LEU A 106 -0.54 3.04 -25.15
CA LEU A 106 -1.85 2.43 -25.36
C LEU A 106 -2.13 2.19 -26.85
N ASN A 107 -1.75 3.14 -27.72
CA ASN A 107 -1.89 2.98 -29.17
C ASN A 107 -0.89 1.95 -29.74
N ALA A 108 0.33 1.86 -29.19
CA ALA A 108 1.28 0.82 -29.58
C ALA A 108 0.82 -0.60 -29.20
N ARG A 109 -0.16 -0.71 -28.29
CA ARG A 109 -0.76 -1.98 -27.85
C ARG A 109 -2.06 -2.32 -28.59
N GLN A 110 -2.45 -1.50 -29.59
CA GLN A 110 -3.48 -1.84 -30.55
C GLN A 110 -3.09 -3.12 -31.30
N SER A 111 -3.89 -4.16 -31.15
CA SER A 111 -3.76 -5.42 -31.87
C SER A 111 -5.14 -5.95 -32.21
N LYS A 112 -5.35 -6.30 -33.49
CA LYS A 112 -6.56 -7.03 -33.92
C LYS A 112 -6.68 -8.41 -33.27
N GLN A 113 -5.60 -8.90 -32.66
CA GLN A 113 -5.50 -10.23 -32.05
C GLN A 113 -5.16 -10.17 -30.56
N ILE A 114 -5.84 -9.32 -29.79
CA ILE A 114 -5.97 -9.59 -28.35
C ILE A 114 -6.99 -10.71 -28.18
N ALA A 115 -6.63 -11.88 -28.68
CA ALA A 115 -7.46 -13.07 -28.57
C ALA A 115 -6.59 -14.11 -27.90
N ASP A 116 -6.74 -14.19 -26.58
CA ASP A 116 -6.31 -15.33 -25.80
C ASP A 116 -6.78 -16.61 -26.52
N THR A 117 -5.90 -17.61 -26.56
CA THR A 117 -6.20 -18.92 -27.15
C THR A 117 -7.44 -19.52 -26.48
N GLU A 118 -7.65 -19.24 -25.19
CA GLU A 118 -8.85 -19.65 -24.46
C GLU A 118 -10.11 -18.93 -24.96
N LEU A 119 -10.05 -17.62 -25.23
CA LEU A 119 -11.18 -16.86 -25.76
C LEU A 119 -11.57 -17.32 -27.16
N ARG A 120 -10.59 -17.67 -28.00
CA ARG A 120 -10.87 -18.27 -29.32
C ARG A 120 -11.62 -19.59 -29.16
N ARG A 121 -11.15 -20.47 -28.28
CA ARG A 121 -11.81 -21.74 -27.97
C ARG A 121 -13.24 -21.52 -27.45
N LYS A 122 -13.44 -20.55 -26.54
CA LYS A 122 -14.78 -20.18 -26.05
C LYS A 122 -15.67 -19.69 -27.19
N THR A 123 -15.16 -18.81 -28.05
CA THR A 123 -15.86 -18.30 -29.24
C THR A 123 -16.28 -19.43 -30.19
N GLU A 124 -15.41 -20.42 -30.38
CA GLU A 124 -15.65 -21.61 -31.21
C GLU A 124 -16.68 -22.59 -30.61
N GLN A 125 -16.97 -22.50 -29.32
CA GLN A 125 -18.00 -23.31 -28.65
C GLN A 125 -19.39 -22.66 -28.69
N LEU A 126 -19.48 -21.39 -29.09
CA LEU A 126 -20.76 -20.69 -29.21
C LEU A 126 -21.56 -21.14 -30.43
N SER A 127 -22.88 -20.92 -30.33
CA SER A 127 -23.81 -21.10 -31.45
C SER A 127 -23.38 -20.27 -32.66
N PRO A 128 -23.70 -20.71 -33.90
CA PRO A 128 -23.25 -20.03 -35.12
C PRO A 128 -23.62 -18.54 -35.17
N ASN A 129 -24.80 -18.17 -34.67
CA ASN A 129 -25.27 -16.79 -34.66
C ASN A 129 -24.48 -15.92 -33.67
N LEU A 130 -24.23 -16.42 -32.46
CA LEU A 130 -23.45 -15.70 -31.45
C LEU A 130 -21.99 -15.56 -31.87
N ARG A 131 -21.41 -16.62 -32.44
CA ARG A 131 -20.06 -16.59 -33.01
C ARG A 131 -19.94 -15.53 -34.11
N LYS A 132 -20.86 -15.52 -35.07
CA LYS A 132 -20.87 -14.52 -36.15
C LYS A 132 -20.96 -13.09 -35.59
N ARG A 133 -21.79 -12.87 -34.56
CA ARG A 133 -21.90 -11.58 -33.89
C ARG A 133 -20.58 -11.17 -33.22
N LEU A 134 -19.96 -12.05 -32.43
CA LEU A 134 -18.70 -11.75 -31.74
C LEU A 134 -17.54 -11.50 -32.70
N VAL A 135 -17.43 -12.29 -33.78
CA VAL A 135 -16.44 -12.05 -34.83
C VAL A 135 -16.68 -10.70 -35.50
N GLY A 136 -17.94 -10.33 -35.77
CA GLY A 136 -18.27 -9.00 -36.27
C GLY A 136 -17.86 -7.87 -35.32
N LEU A 137 -18.07 -8.03 -34.01
CA LEU A 137 -17.61 -7.06 -33.00
C LEU A 137 -16.08 -6.96 -32.95
N GLN A 138 -15.38 -8.09 -33.02
CA GLN A 138 -13.92 -8.13 -33.08
C GLN A 138 -13.39 -7.35 -34.29
N GLU A 139 -14.00 -7.55 -35.46
CA GLU A 139 -13.62 -6.88 -36.71
C GLU A 139 -14.00 -5.39 -36.72
N GLN A 140 -15.10 -5.01 -36.08
CA GLN A 140 -15.59 -3.64 -36.08
C GLN A 140 -14.87 -2.76 -35.05
N SER A 141 -14.81 -3.20 -33.79
CA SER A 141 -14.37 -2.37 -32.66
C SER A 141 -13.35 -3.06 -31.74
N GLY A 142 -13.18 -4.38 -31.85
CA GLY A 142 -12.31 -5.13 -30.95
C GLY A 142 -12.84 -5.14 -29.51
N SER A 143 -11.94 -5.45 -28.58
CA SER A 143 -12.17 -5.38 -27.14
C SER A 143 -12.04 -3.93 -26.71
N GLN A 144 -12.93 -3.43 -25.84
CA GLN A 144 -12.91 -2.05 -25.41
C GLN A 144 -12.96 -1.91 -23.89
N SER A 145 -12.32 -0.86 -23.37
CA SER A 145 -12.36 -0.55 -21.94
C SER A 145 -12.20 0.93 -21.64
N ASN A 146 -12.97 1.40 -20.65
CA ASN A 146 -12.81 2.67 -19.96
C ASN A 146 -11.83 2.51 -18.81
N PHE A 147 -11.22 3.61 -18.35
CA PHE A 147 -10.35 3.51 -17.19
C PHE A 147 -10.26 4.79 -16.39
N VAL A 148 -9.89 4.62 -15.12
CA VAL A 148 -9.29 5.63 -14.26
C VAL A 148 -7.99 5.07 -13.71
N CYS A 149 -6.94 5.86 -13.71
CA CYS A 149 -5.65 5.46 -13.15
C CYS A 149 -4.97 6.65 -12.48
N GLY A 150 -3.95 6.34 -11.69
CA GLY A 150 -3.19 7.38 -11.04
C GLY A 150 -1.87 6.94 -10.46
N LEU A 151 -1.03 7.93 -10.22
CA LEU A 151 0.28 7.81 -9.57
C LEU A 151 0.32 8.78 -8.40
N VAL A 152 0.55 8.25 -7.21
CA VAL A 152 0.79 9.00 -5.98
C VAL A 152 2.21 8.73 -5.51
N ASP A 153 2.97 9.80 -5.30
CA ASP A 153 4.37 9.76 -4.88
C ASP A 153 4.60 10.79 -3.77
N LEU A 154 4.71 10.32 -2.53
CA LEU A 154 4.79 11.20 -1.35
C LEU A 154 6.21 11.70 -1.07
N ASP A 155 7.23 11.18 -1.74
CA ASP A 155 8.65 11.52 -1.49
C ASP A 155 9.11 12.81 -2.19
N VAL A 156 8.20 13.51 -2.87
CA VAL A 156 8.53 14.66 -3.73
C VAL A 156 8.19 15.98 -3.02
N GLU A 157 9.19 16.60 -2.38
CA GLU A 157 9.00 17.74 -1.48
C GLU A 157 8.40 19.02 -2.09
N ASN A 158 8.31 19.19 -3.41
CA ASN A 158 7.99 20.50 -4.01
C ASN A 158 7.21 20.50 -5.35
N SER A 159 6.47 19.44 -5.67
CA SER A 159 5.68 19.41 -6.91
C SER A 159 4.45 18.51 -6.80
N ASN A 160 3.56 18.62 -7.79
CA ASN A 160 2.38 17.77 -7.88
C ASN A 160 2.80 16.32 -7.64
N SER A 161 2.27 15.74 -6.57
CA SER A 161 2.67 14.43 -6.07
C SER A 161 1.61 13.38 -6.40
N ILE A 162 0.50 13.83 -7.00
CA ILE A 162 -0.64 13.01 -7.37
C ILE A 162 -1.00 13.37 -8.80
N TRP A 163 -0.95 12.38 -9.69
CA TRP A 163 -1.48 12.45 -11.04
C TRP A 163 -2.61 11.47 -11.21
N LEU A 164 -3.73 11.96 -11.74
CA LEU A 164 -4.92 11.19 -12.02
C LEU A 164 -5.25 11.35 -13.49
N LEU A 165 -5.58 10.25 -14.15
CA LEU A 165 -5.95 10.20 -15.55
C LEU A 165 -7.17 9.33 -15.72
N TRP A 166 -8.05 9.70 -16.64
CA TRP A 166 -9.24 8.92 -16.94
C TRP A 166 -9.64 9.01 -18.41
N LEU A 167 -10.38 7.99 -18.86
CA LEU A 167 -10.93 7.87 -20.20
C LEU A 167 -12.28 7.16 -20.12
N GLY A 168 -13.28 7.73 -20.78
CA GLY A 168 -14.63 7.16 -20.81
C GLY A 168 -15.40 7.40 -19.51
N ASP A 169 -16.30 6.50 -19.19
CA ASP A 169 -17.29 6.68 -18.11
C ASP A 169 -16.76 6.35 -16.71
N ALA A 170 -15.44 6.18 -16.55
CA ALA A 170 -14.85 5.88 -15.25
C ALA A 170 -15.03 7.06 -14.27
N ARG A 171 -15.34 6.74 -13.01
CA ARG A 171 -15.67 7.73 -11.98
C ARG A 171 -14.48 7.98 -11.06
N LEU A 172 -14.17 9.24 -10.81
CA LEU A 172 -13.10 9.66 -9.91
C LEU A 172 -13.56 10.79 -9.00
N ARG A 173 -13.27 10.66 -7.71
CA ARG A 173 -13.57 11.66 -6.68
C ARG A 173 -12.34 11.94 -5.83
N VAL A 174 -12.11 13.21 -5.54
CA VAL A 174 -10.96 13.68 -4.75
C VAL A 174 -11.48 14.50 -3.59
N TYR A 175 -11.02 14.19 -2.38
CA TYR A 175 -11.42 14.90 -1.17
C TYR A 175 -10.23 15.59 -0.51
N GLN A 176 -10.52 16.72 0.11
CA GLN A 176 -9.65 17.42 1.04
C GLN A 176 -10.45 17.72 2.31
N GLN A 177 -9.94 17.33 3.46
CA GLN A 177 -10.53 17.56 4.78
C GLN A 177 -11.99 17.07 4.84
N GLY A 178 -12.26 15.93 4.21
CA GLY A 178 -13.60 15.32 4.12
C GLY A 178 -14.57 16.04 3.17
N LYS A 179 -14.12 17.06 2.44
CA LYS A 179 -14.91 17.78 1.43
C LYS A 179 -14.48 17.37 0.03
N LEU A 180 -15.47 17.02 -0.78
CA LEU A 180 -15.28 16.78 -2.21
C LEU A 180 -14.75 18.07 -2.90
N GLN A 181 -13.63 17.96 -3.61
CA GLN A 181 -12.93 19.11 -4.20
C GLN A 181 -13.52 19.56 -5.55
N SER A 182 -14.19 18.67 -6.27
CA SER A 182 -14.79 18.93 -7.57
C SER A 182 -16.05 18.11 -7.75
N PRO A 183 -16.96 18.47 -8.67
CA PRO A 183 -17.88 17.47 -9.21
C PRO A 183 -17.10 16.24 -9.69
N GLU A 184 -17.75 15.09 -9.67
CA GLU A 184 -17.21 13.81 -10.14
C GLU A 184 -16.41 13.98 -11.43
N LEU A 185 -15.14 13.58 -11.38
CA LEU A 185 -14.25 13.61 -12.53
C LEU A 185 -14.58 12.37 -13.36
N THR A 186 -15.33 12.58 -14.43
CA THR A 186 -15.72 11.55 -15.39
C THR A 186 -15.47 12.05 -16.80
N GLY A 187 -15.24 11.13 -17.74
CA GLY A 187 -15.06 11.43 -19.16
C GLY A 187 -16.39 11.43 -19.90
N ALA A 188 -16.32 11.56 -21.23
CA ALA A 188 -17.52 11.39 -22.06
C ALA A 188 -17.75 9.91 -22.36
N GLY A 189 -19.00 9.42 -22.25
CA GLY A 189 -19.34 8.00 -22.41
C GLY A 189 -19.09 7.37 -23.79
N GLN A 190 -18.63 8.12 -24.79
CA GLN A 190 -18.20 7.58 -26.09
C GLN A 190 -16.68 7.36 -26.19
N GLN A 191 -15.94 7.71 -25.15
CA GLN A 191 -14.49 7.53 -25.10
C GLN A 191 -14.16 6.16 -24.50
N ALA A 192 -13.19 5.46 -25.08
CA ALA A 192 -12.72 4.17 -24.59
C ALA A 192 -11.36 3.86 -25.23
N TRP A 193 -10.59 2.95 -24.65
CA TRP A 193 -9.53 2.30 -25.39
C TRP A 193 -10.09 1.10 -26.15
N SER A 194 -9.62 0.88 -27.37
CA SER A 194 -9.99 -0.23 -28.25
C SER A 194 -8.75 -1.01 -28.66
N SER A 195 -8.82 -2.34 -28.57
CA SER A 195 -7.77 -3.21 -29.11
C SER A 195 -7.61 -3.05 -30.62
N HIS A 196 -8.66 -2.68 -31.34
CA HIS A 196 -8.65 -2.51 -32.78
C HIS A 196 -8.30 -1.09 -33.21
N LEU A 197 -8.70 -0.05 -32.47
CA LEU A 197 -8.61 1.35 -32.91
C LEU A 197 -7.68 2.21 -32.04
N GLY A 198 -7.14 1.67 -30.94
CA GLY A 198 -6.39 2.44 -29.95
C GLY A 198 -7.30 3.30 -29.08
N VAL A 199 -6.79 4.43 -28.61
CA VAL A 199 -7.56 5.38 -27.78
C VAL A 199 -8.60 6.10 -28.64
N LEU A 200 -9.87 5.95 -28.27
CA LEU A 200 -11.01 6.68 -28.82
C LEU A 200 -11.34 7.85 -27.89
N GLY A 201 -11.12 9.08 -28.34
CA GLY A 201 -11.35 10.29 -27.54
C GLY A 201 -10.09 10.89 -26.97
N GLN A 202 -10.20 11.50 -25.78
CA GLN A 202 -9.11 12.20 -25.11
C GLN A 202 -8.95 11.66 -23.70
N ILE A 203 -7.70 11.35 -23.32
CA ILE A 203 -7.36 11.04 -21.94
C ILE A 203 -7.36 12.35 -21.17
N GLU A 204 -8.27 12.46 -20.21
CA GLU A 204 -8.36 13.59 -19.30
C GLU A 204 -7.38 13.41 -18.15
N THR A 205 -6.86 14.52 -17.62
CA THR A 205 -5.84 14.49 -16.58
C THR A 205 -6.03 15.58 -15.55
N ALA A 206 -5.73 15.27 -14.30
CA ALA A 206 -5.63 16.22 -13.21
C ALA A 206 -4.40 15.92 -12.37
N ALA A 207 -3.77 16.97 -11.84
CA ALA A 207 -2.71 16.83 -10.86
C ALA A 207 -3.01 17.63 -9.62
N PHE A 208 -2.56 17.10 -8.49
CA PHE A 208 -2.77 17.70 -7.19
C PHE A 208 -1.47 17.70 -6.39
N SER A 209 -1.32 18.74 -5.56
CA SER A 209 -0.34 18.74 -4.49
C SER A 209 -0.84 17.89 -3.31
N LEU A 210 0.06 17.29 -2.52
CA LEU A 210 -0.32 16.47 -1.34
C LEU A 210 -1.21 17.21 -0.34
N ASN A 211 -1.01 18.53 -0.22
CA ASN A 211 -1.80 19.35 0.71
C ASN A 211 -3.26 19.51 0.26
N GLN A 212 -3.57 19.22 -1.01
CA GLN A 212 -4.89 19.37 -1.62
C GLN A 212 -5.72 18.09 -1.61
N VAL A 213 -5.12 16.95 -1.23
CA VAL A 213 -5.79 15.65 -1.25
C VAL A 213 -5.56 14.92 0.05
N ASP A 214 -6.62 14.37 0.62
CA ASP A 214 -6.58 13.43 1.75
C ASP A 214 -7.08 12.05 1.31
N GLN A 215 -7.91 12.01 0.27
CA GLN A 215 -8.57 10.80 -0.18
C GLN A 215 -8.88 10.86 -1.67
N ILE A 216 -8.72 9.73 -2.33
CA ILE A 216 -9.07 9.49 -3.74
C ILE A 216 -10.03 8.30 -3.75
N ILE A 217 -11.14 8.40 -4.47
CA ILE A 217 -12.05 7.29 -4.74
C ILE A 217 -12.17 7.13 -6.25
N ALA A 218 -11.98 5.90 -6.74
CA ALA A 218 -12.26 5.47 -8.10
C ALA A 218 -13.30 4.36 -8.08
N TYR A 219 -14.26 4.37 -9.01
CA TYR A 219 -15.27 3.32 -9.11
C TYR A 219 -15.83 3.19 -10.54
N SER A 220 -16.41 2.03 -10.84
CA SER A 220 -17.13 1.77 -12.10
C SER A 220 -18.59 2.22 -12.02
N ASP A 221 -19.22 2.33 -13.17
CA ASP A 221 -20.60 2.81 -13.32
C ASP A 221 -21.65 1.86 -12.69
N GLY A 222 -21.28 0.64 -12.30
CA GLY A 222 -22.13 -0.24 -11.50
C GLY A 222 -22.49 0.35 -10.15
N LEU A 223 -21.69 1.27 -9.61
CA LEU A 223 -21.97 1.95 -8.34
C LEU A 223 -22.76 3.27 -8.52
N ASP A 224 -23.11 3.65 -9.75
CA ASP A 224 -23.86 4.88 -10.04
C ASP A 224 -25.18 5.04 -9.26
N PRO A 225 -25.99 3.97 -9.05
CA PRO A 225 -27.20 4.07 -8.22
C PRO A 225 -26.94 4.60 -6.81
N ALA A 226 -25.73 4.38 -6.29
CA ALA A 226 -25.30 4.80 -4.97
C ALA A 226 -24.31 5.98 -4.99
N ALA A 227 -24.08 6.62 -6.12
CA ALA A 227 -23.06 7.67 -6.28
C ALA A 227 -23.22 8.84 -5.29
N THR A 228 -24.45 9.19 -4.91
CA THR A 228 -24.71 10.27 -3.94
C THR A 228 -24.20 9.95 -2.53
N LEU A 229 -24.10 8.67 -2.16
CA LEU A 229 -23.50 8.27 -0.87
C LEU A 229 -22.00 8.56 -0.83
N LEU A 230 -21.37 8.64 -2.00
CA LEU A 230 -19.98 9.00 -2.17
C LEU A 230 -19.78 10.52 -2.20
N ASP A 231 -20.77 11.38 -1.95
CA ASP A 231 -20.50 12.84 -1.83
C ASP A 231 -19.72 13.19 -0.55
N ARG A 232 -19.51 12.18 0.31
CA ARG A 232 -18.77 12.21 1.56
C ARG A 232 -17.95 10.93 1.72
N PRO A 233 -16.93 10.91 2.60
CA PRO A 233 -16.26 9.67 2.99
C PRO A 233 -17.26 8.62 3.48
N ILE A 234 -17.19 7.42 2.90
CA ILE A 234 -18.15 6.34 3.11
C ILE A 234 -17.63 5.30 4.12
N SER A 235 -18.50 4.84 5.03
CA SER A 235 -18.20 3.77 5.98
C SER A 235 -18.24 2.37 5.31
N ASP A 236 -17.71 1.34 5.95
CA ASP A 236 -17.80 -0.04 5.42
C ASP A 236 -19.25 -0.54 5.32
N GLY A 237 -20.07 -0.22 6.32
CA GLY A 237 -21.50 -0.60 6.33
C GLY A 237 -22.28 0.10 5.23
N ASP A 238 -22.06 1.41 5.07
CA ASP A 238 -22.70 2.18 4.00
C ASP A 238 -22.23 1.72 2.61
N LEU A 239 -20.94 1.40 2.45
CA LEU A 239 -20.40 0.90 1.17
C LEU A 239 -20.94 -0.49 0.85
N THR A 240 -21.00 -1.40 1.82
CA THR A 240 -21.58 -2.74 1.62
C THR A 240 -23.05 -2.63 1.21
N LYS A 241 -23.81 -1.73 1.86
CA LYS A 241 -25.19 -1.46 1.50
C LYS A 241 -25.31 -0.84 0.11
N ALA A 242 -24.49 0.16 -0.21
CA ALA A 242 -24.44 0.80 -1.52
C ALA A 242 -24.22 -0.23 -2.64
N ILE A 243 -23.25 -1.12 -2.48
CA ILE A 243 -22.98 -2.18 -3.45
C ILE A 243 -24.18 -3.13 -3.57
N SER A 244 -24.77 -3.55 -2.44
CA SER A 244 -25.95 -4.42 -2.46
C SER A 244 -27.15 -3.78 -3.17
N ASP A 245 -27.41 -2.50 -2.92
CA ASP A 245 -28.52 -1.76 -3.52
C ASP A 245 -28.27 -1.59 -5.03
N SER A 246 -27.05 -1.20 -5.43
CA SER A 246 -26.63 -1.12 -6.84
C SER A 246 -26.81 -2.42 -7.61
N GLN A 247 -26.43 -3.56 -7.01
CA GLN A 247 -26.59 -4.89 -7.61
C GLN A 247 -28.07 -5.26 -7.81
N GLN A 248 -28.96 -4.80 -6.94
CA GLN A 248 -30.41 -5.02 -7.09
C GLN A 248 -31.03 -4.13 -8.17
N GLU A 249 -30.48 -2.94 -8.39
CA GLU A 249 -31.02 -1.96 -9.34
C GLU A 249 -30.52 -2.15 -10.78
N LYS A 250 -29.20 -2.29 -10.97
CA LYS A 250 -28.58 -2.29 -12.31
C LYS A 250 -28.10 -3.68 -12.76
N ASP A 251 -27.85 -4.61 -11.82
CA ASP A 251 -27.21 -5.92 -12.05
C ASP A 251 -26.01 -5.80 -13.01
N ASP A 252 -25.00 -5.07 -12.56
CA ASP A 252 -23.78 -4.76 -13.32
C ASP A 252 -22.54 -5.08 -12.48
N ASP A 253 -21.35 -5.13 -13.08
CA ASP A 253 -20.12 -5.24 -12.31
C ASP A 253 -19.90 -3.99 -11.44
N VAL A 254 -19.45 -4.17 -10.20
CA VAL A 254 -19.14 -3.07 -9.29
C VAL A 254 -17.70 -3.17 -8.83
N SER A 255 -16.91 -2.16 -9.17
CA SER A 255 -15.54 -1.96 -8.71
C SER A 255 -15.43 -0.67 -7.93
N PHE A 256 -14.66 -0.73 -6.85
CA PHE A 256 -14.39 0.40 -5.98
C PHE A 256 -12.95 0.35 -5.49
N LEU A 257 -12.29 1.50 -5.49
CA LEU A 257 -10.98 1.72 -4.90
C LEU A 257 -11.00 3.05 -4.14
N GLU A 258 -10.61 3.02 -2.88
CA GLU A 258 -10.38 4.19 -2.05
C GLU A 258 -8.93 4.18 -1.57
N ILE A 259 -8.24 5.30 -1.77
CA ILE A 259 -6.88 5.54 -1.31
C ILE A 259 -6.93 6.73 -0.36
N ARG A 260 -6.58 6.51 0.90
CA ARG A 260 -6.41 7.57 1.91
C ARG A 260 -4.94 7.83 2.16
N LEU A 261 -4.59 9.12 2.20
CA LEU A 261 -3.24 9.59 2.47
C LEU A 261 -3.09 9.82 3.98
N LEU A 262 -2.24 9.01 4.62
CA LEU A 262 -1.99 9.09 6.06
C LEU A 262 -0.94 10.17 6.35
N LYS A 263 -1.39 11.43 6.38
CA LYS A 263 -0.52 12.61 6.58
C LYS A 263 0.24 12.64 7.91
N ASN A 264 -0.16 11.83 8.89
CA ASN A 264 0.36 11.87 10.26
C ASN A 264 1.80 11.34 10.44
N ASN A 265 2.42 10.79 9.39
CA ASN A 265 3.81 10.31 9.45
C ASN A 265 4.81 11.22 8.71
N TYR A 266 4.32 12.21 7.95
CA TYR A 266 5.15 13.28 7.41
C TYR A 266 5.02 14.50 8.33
N GLN A 267 5.58 14.42 9.54
CA GLN A 267 6.13 15.68 10.05
C GLN A 267 7.46 15.82 9.33
N SER A 268 7.52 16.72 8.36
CA SER A 268 8.81 17.06 7.75
C SER A 268 9.79 17.39 8.88
N LEU A 269 11.07 17.08 8.69
CA LEU A 269 12.09 17.49 9.68
C LEU A 269 12.03 19.01 9.92
N ASP A 270 11.53 19.79 8.96
CA ASP A 270 11.30 21.23 9.10
C ASP A 270 10.10 21.59 10.00
N GLU A 271 9.05 20.77 10.07
CA GLU A 271 7.96 20.93 11.03
C GLU A 271 8.33 20.44 12.43
N LEU A 272 9.17 19.39 12.51
CA LEU A 272 9.73 18.89 13.76
C LEU A 272 10.81 19.81 14.32
N ALA A 273 11.61 20.46 13.48
CA ALA A 273 12.73 21.32 13.86
C ALA A 273 12.35 22.42 14.87
N PRO A 274 11.28 23.22 14.69
CA PRO A 274 10.89 24.22 15.68
C PRO A 274 10.39 23.58 16.98
N ARG A 275 9.80 22.39 16.93
CA ARG A 275 9.33 21.65 18.11
C ARG A 275 10.50 21.07 18.91
N ILE A 276 11.48 20.48 18.22
CA ILE A 276 12.74 20.01 18.80
C ILE A 276 13.54 21.19 19.35
N ARG A 277 13.65 22.31 18.61
CA ARG A 277 14.30 23.54 19.11
C ARG A 277 13.57 24.12 20.32
N SER A 278 12.24 24.10 20.33
CA SER A 278 11.45 24.55 21.49
C SER A 278 11.72 23.67 22.71
N LEU A 279 11.76 22.35 22.55
CA LEU A 279 12.08 21.40 23.63
C LEU A 279 13.52 21.54 24.14
N LEU A 280 14.48 21.78 23.25
CA LEU A 280 15.88 22.01 23.62
C LEU A 280 16.12 23.37 24.30
N ASN A 281 15.31 24.38 23.98
CA ASN A 281 15.41 25.73 24.54
C ASN A 281 14.54 25.94 25.79
N GLN A 282 13.74 24.95 26.20
CA GLN A 282 13.03 25.02 27.47
C GLN A 282 14.04 24.90 28.61
N PRO A 283 14.15 25.92 29.50
CA PRO A 283 14.98 25.79 30.67
C PRO A 283 14.47 24.61 31.51
N PRO A 284 15.35 23.81 32.11
CA PRO A 284 14.94 22.67 32.92
C PRO A 284 13.97 23.17 33.98
N GLU A 285 12.73 22.66 33.95
CA GLU A 285 11.72 23.03 34.93
C GLU A 285 12.31 22.82 36.33
N ALA A 286 12.54 23.94 37.02
CA ALA A 286 12.96 23.89 38.40
C ALA A 286 11.81 23.24 39.18
N LYS A 287 12.00 21.96 39.53
CA LYS A 287 11.08 21.22 40.41
C LYS A 287 10.86 22.09 41.64
N LYS A 288 9.69 22.76 41.70
CA LYS A 288 9.23 23.45 42.90
C LYS A 288 9.09 22.36 43.97
N LYS A 289 10.09 22.28 44.85
CA LYS A 289 9.95 21.55 46.11
C LYS A 289 8.76 22.16 46.83
N THR A 290 7.65 21.46 46.81
CA THR A 290 6.53 21.70 47.72
C THR A 290 7.03 21.44 49.13
N HIS A 291 7.44 22.51 49.81
CA HIS A 291 7.70 22.49 51.23
C HIS A 291 6.40 22.19 51.96
N LYS A 292 6.31 20.97 52.51
CA LYS A 292 5.33 20.60 53.53
C LYS A 292 5.86 21.16 54.86
N THR A 293 5.17 22.15 55.40
CA THR A 293 5.50 22.80 56.67
C THR A 293 4.86 22.04 57.84
N GLY A 294 5.66 21.76 58.88
CA GLY A 294 5.21 21.70 60.27
C GLY A 294 5.15 20.32 60.93
N GLN A 295 6.16 19.97 61.74
CA GLN A 295 6.09 20.11 63.20
C GLN A 295 7.41 19.72 63.88
N THR A 296 7.82 20.55 64.82
CA THR A 296 9.01 20.50 65.66
C THR A 296 8.79 19.67 66.94
N ALA A 297 9.79 18.89 67.34
CA ALA A 297 10.07 18.57 68.75
C ALA A 297 11.57 18.28 68.93
N GLU A 298 12.22 19.28 69.52
CA GLU A 298 13.28 19.27 70.55
C GLU A 298 14.47 18.27 70.61
N LEU A 299 15.60 18.89 71.00
CA LEU A 299 16.72 18.45 71.84
C LEU A 299 17.94 17.74 71.20
N GLY A 300 19.11 18.35 71.43
CA GLY A 300 20.40 17.65 71.48
C GLY A 300 21.60 18.42 70.92
N GLU A 301 22.42 18.98 71.81
CA GLU A 301 23.72 19.61 71.54
C GLU A 301 24.76 18.68 70.88
N ALA A 302 25.67 19.27 70.09
CA ALA A 302 27.13 19.33 70.37
C ALA A 302 28.04 19.22 69.13
N SER A 303 29.00 20.15 69.08
CA SER A 303 30.39 20.01 68.60
C SER A 303 30.75 20.07 67.10
N GLN A 304 31.33 21.23 66.75
CA GLN A 304 32.60 21.48 66.04
C GLN A 304 33.24 20.37 65.19
N LEU A 305 33.55 20.67 63.91
CA LEU A 305 34.89 21.03 63.41
C LEU A 305 34.85 21.27 61.90
N GLY A 306 35.73 22.16 61.42
CA GLY A 306 35.74 22.67 60.05
C GLY A 306 36.30 21.72 59.00
N VAL A 307 36.14 22.11 57.73
CA VAL A 307 37.20 22.40 56.76
C VAL A 307 36.54 22.69 55.41
N LYS A 308 36.99 23.76 54.77
CA LYS A 308 36.67 24.15 53.40
C LYS A 308 37.16 23.10 52.42
N GLU A 309 36.33 22.73 51.43
CA GLU A 309 36.85 22.56 50.07
C GLU A 309 35.77 22.81 49.02
N ASN A 310 36.12 23.71 48.11
CA ASN A 310 35.29 24.23 47.04
C ASN A 310 35.68 23.44 45.79
N ILE A 311 34.91 22.40 45.43
CA ILE A 311 35.13 21.63 44.19
C ILE A 311 33.98 21.91 43.23
N GLY A 312 34.35 22.37 42.05
CA GLY A 312 33.49 22.92 41.02
C GLY A 312 32.30 22.03 40.64
N LYS A 313 31.14 22.68 40.49
CA LYS A 313 29.95 22.12 39.87
C LYS A 313 30.25 21.80 38.40
N LYS A 314 30.58 20.55 38.12
CA LYS A 314 30.56 20.01 36.75
C LYS A 314 29.11 19.96 36.25
N ASN A 315 28.93 20.41 35.02
CA ASN A 315 27.68 20.39 34.26
C ASN A 315 27.09 18.97 34.21
N LYS A 316 26.05 18.71 35.02
CA LYS A 316 25.20 17.52 34.97
C LYS A 316 24.07 17.50 33.91
N PRO A 317 23.72 18.57 33.16
CA PRO A 317 22.55 18.51 32.28
C PRO A 317 22.79 17.66 31.02
N LEU A 318 24.04 17.54 30.55
CA LEU A 318 24.34 16.80 29.32
C LEU A 318 24.18 15.28 29.48
N GLN A 319 24.55 14.73 30.64
CA GLN A 319 24.40 13.29 30.93
C GLN A 319 22.94 12.84 30.96
N TRP A 320 22.00 13.73 31.33
CA TRP A 320 20.57 13.42 31.31
C TRP A 320 19.99 13.39 29.90
N VAL A 321 20.46 14.26 29.00
CA VAL A 321 20.03 14.28 27.60
C VAL A 321 20.52 13.01 26.88
N PHE A 322 21.79 12.64 27.08
CA PHE A 322 22.31 11.39 26.53
C PHE A 322 21.64 10.14 27.13
N GLY A 323 21.34 10.15 28.43
CA GLY A 323 20.57 9.08 29.07
C GLY A 323 19.15 8.95 28.52
N ALA A 324 18.48 10.05 28.20
CA ALA A 324 17.14 10.04 27.61
C ALA A 324 17.14 9.53 26.16
N ILE A 325 18.16 9.91 25.36
CA ILE A 325 18.35 9.42 23.99
C ILE A 325 18.66 7.91 24.00
N ALA A 326 19.57 7.46 24.87
CA ALA A 326 19.90 6.04 25.01
C ALA A 326 18.69 5.19 25.47
N MET A 327 17.86 5.73 26.37
CA MET A 327 16.63 5.06 26.82
C MET A 327 15.56 5.01 25.73
N ALA A 328 15.40 6.07 24.93
CA ALA A 328 14.48 6.10 23.79
C ALA A 328 14.90 5.11 22.68
N LEU A 329 16.21 5.01 22.41
CA LEU A 329 16.76 4.03 21.47
C LEU A 329 16.58 2.59 21.98
N SER A 330 16.81 2.35 23.27
CA SER A 330 16.60 1.04 23.91
C SER A 330 15.13 0.60 23.89
N LEU A 331 14.19 1.53 24.12
CA LEU A 331 12.74 1.26 24.06
C LEU A 331 12.25 1.03 22.63
N GLY A 332 12.80 1.75 21.65
CA GLY A 332 12.52 1.53 20.23
C GLY A 332 12.99 0.14 19.74
N LEU A 333 14.18 -0.31 20.18
CA LEU A 333 14.70 -1.63 19.86
C LEU A 333 13.89 -2.76 20.52
N GLY A 334 13.43 -2.57 21.77
CA GLY A 334 12.64 -3.55 22.50
C GLY A 334 11.24 -3.81 21.91
N LEU A 335 10.64 -2.79 21.27
CA LEU A 335 9.35 -2.92 20.58
C LEU A 335 9.46 -3.67 19.24
N VAL A 336 10.62 -3.63 18.59
CA VAL A 336 10.89 -4.34 17.32
C VAL A 336 11.16 -5.84 17.57
N LEU A 337 11.66 -6.21 18.76
CA LEU A 337 12.03 -7.59 19.09
C LEU A 337 11.00 -8.36 19.94
N GLY A 338 9.93 -7.70 20.40
CA GLY A 338 8.98 -8.26 21.40
C GLY A 338 7.66 -8.85 20.88
N GLY A 339 7.45 -8.96 19.57
CA GLY A 339 6.19 -9.48 19.01
C GLY A 339 6.10 -11.01 19.05
N ARG A 340 5.26 -11.56 19.94
CA ARG A 340 4.89 -12.99 19.92
C ARG A 340 4.24 -13.37 18.58
N PRO A 341 4.63 -14.46 17.91
CA PRO A 341 4.00 -14.89 16.68
C PRO A 341 2.69 -15.64 16.97
N ALA A 342 1.59 -15.17 16.38
CA ALA A 342 0.44 -16.02 16.11
C ALA A 342 0.75 -16.86 14.86
N ILE A 343 0.34 -18.13 14.93
CA ILE A 343 0.69 -19.24 14.05
C ILE A 343 0.34 -18.94 12.58
N TYR A 344 1.36 -18.86 11.73
CA TYR A 344 1.27 -19.15 10.29
C TYR A 344 2.58 -19.83 9.87
N SER A 345 2.48 -21.04 9.31
CA SER A 345 3.58 -21.76 8.71
C SER A 345 3.91 -21.17 7.33
N ILE A 346 5.18 -20.90 7.05
CA ILE A 346 5.93 -21.29 5.84
C ILE A 346 7.31 -20.56 5.86
N THR A 347 8.30 -21.32 5.42
CA THR A 347 9.75 -21.07 5.30
C THR A 347 10.16 -19.72 4.70
N GLN A 348 10.81 -18.85 5.50
CA GLN A 348 11.90 -17.93 5.10
C GLN A 348 12.42 -17.18 6.35
N GLY A 349 13.49 -17.68 6.96
CA GLY A 349 14.01 -17.20 8.26
C GLY A 349 15.11 -16.13 8.22
N ASP A 350 15.86 -16.01 7.13
CA ASP A 350 17.13 -15.26 7.17
C ASP A 350 17.12 -13.90 6.43
N SER A 351 16.22 -13.71 5.47
CA SER A 351 16.12 -12.45 4.71
C SER A 351 15.54 -11.30 5.55
N HIS A 352 14.61 -11.61 6.46
CA HIS A 352 13.92 -10.60 7.27
C HIS A 352 14.81 -10.02 8.38
N ARG A 353 15.69 -10.84 8.98
CA ARG A 353 16.66 -10.39 9.99
C ARG A 353 17.74 -9.50 9.39
N THR A 354 18.19 -9.82 8.18
CA THR A 354 19.20 -9.04 7.45
C THR A 354 18.66 -7.67 7.03
N ALA A 355 17.40 -7.60 6.57
CA ALA A 355 16.76 -6.33 6.20
C ALA A 355 16.55 -5.39 7.41
N ILE A 356 16.16 -5.93 8.57
CA ILE A 356 16.01 -5.15 9.81
C ILE A 356 17.38 -4.63 10.26
N ALA A 357 18.42 -5.48 10.25
CA ALA A 357 19.78 -5.08 10.63
C ALA A 357 20.36 -3.98 9.70
N GLN A 358 20.15 -4.09 8.39
CA GLN A 358 20.60 -3.08 7.42
C GLN A 358 19.87 -1.74 7.58
N THR A 359 18.56 -1.78 7.84
CA THR A 359 17.75 -0.57 8.06
C THR A 359 18.15 0.13 9.37
N SER A 360 18.42 -0.64 10.43
CA SER A 360 18.94 -0.10 11.69
C SER A 360 20.35 0.50 11.54
N SER A 361 21.23 -0.13 10.76
CA SER A 361 22.59 0.38 10.50
C SER A 361 22.57 1.73 9.77
N ALA A 362 21.77 1.85 8.71
CA ALA A 362 21.66 3.09 7.94
C ALA A 362 21.06 4.25 8.77
N MET A 363 20.12 3.94 9.68
CA MET A 363 19.56 4.93 10.59
C MET A 363 20.60 5.41 11.62
N ILE A 364 21.41 4.49 12.16
CA ILE A 364 22.50 4.82 13.10
C ILE A 364 23.57 5.67 12.41
N GLU A 365 23.98 5.32 11.19
CA GLU A 365 24.97 6.10 10.42
C GLU A 365 24.51 7.54 10.16
N ASN A 366 23.22 7.73 9.84
CA ASN A 366 22.64 9.07 9.66
C ASN A 366 22.60 9.88 10.97
N ILE A 367 22.31 9.24 12.10
CA ILE A 367 22.33 9.89 13.41
C ILE A 367 23.77 10.30 13.78
N VAL A 368 24.75 9.41 13.56
CA VAL A 368 26.17 9.69 13.81
C VAL A 368 26.69 10.82 12.91
N ALA A 369 26.36 10.80 11.61
CA ALA A 369 26.72 11.87 10.68
C ALA A 369 26.13 13.23 11.11
N THR A 370 24.86 13.25 11.51
CA THR A 370 24.19 14.46 12.00
C THR A 370 24.80 14.98 13.31
N LEU A 371 25.21 14.09 14.21
CA LEU A 371 25.89 14.48 15.45
C LEU A 371 27.34 14.95 15.19
N SER A 372 28.01 14.42 14.17
CA SER A 372 29.39 14.81 13.81
C SER A 372 29.50 16.20 13.15
N THR A 373 28.42 16.72 12.57
CA THR A 373 28.38 18.06 11.98
C THR A 373 28.16 19.18 13.01
N LEU A 374 27.75 18.84 14.23
CA LEU A 374 27.59 19.78 15.34
C LEU A 374 28.92 19.92 16.11
N SER A 375 29.88 20.67 15.56
CA SER A 375 31.20 20.81 16.15
C SER A 375 31.22 21.78 17.35
N SER A 376 31.32 21.24 18.56
CA SER A 376 32.01 21.88 19.67
C SER A 376 32.90 20.85 20.37
N ILE A 377 33.99 21.31 21.00
CA ILE A 377 35.04 20.47 21.60
C ILE A 377 34.49 19.49 22.67
N GLU A 378 33.32 19.79 23.25
CA GLU A 378 32.64 18.91 24.21
C GLU A 378 31.91 17.72 23.56
N VAL A 379 31.58 17.79 22.26
CA VAL A 379 30.91 16.72 21.50
C VAL A 379 31.86 15.57 21.15
N GLN A 380 33.14 15.85 20.88
CA GLN A 380 34.12 14.81 20.54
C GLN A 380 34.40 13.83 21.70
N ALA A 381 34.40 14.31 22.94
CA ALA A 381 34.58 13.45 24.12
C ALA A 381 33.32 12.61 24.42
N ALA A 382 32.13 13.13 24.10
CA ALA A 382 30.88 12.38 24.21
C ALA A 382 30.75 11.34 23.07
N GLN A 383 31.19 11.67 21.86
CA GLN A 383 31.23 10.74 20.72
C GLN A 383 32.15 9.55 20.98
N SER A 384 33.35 9.76 21.53
CA SER A 384 34.26 8.64 21.84
C SER A 384 33.70 7.71 22.92
N THR A 385 32.98 8.26 23.91
CA THR A 385 32.35 7.46 24.97
C THR A 385 31.15 6.67 24.42
N MET A 386 30.31 7.30 23.60
CA MET A 386 29.14 6.65 22.99
C MET A 386 29.54 5.57 21.96
N GLN A 387 30.62 5.80 21.19
CA GLN A 387 31.18 4.81 20.27
C GLN A 387 31.63 3.54 21.01
N ALA A 388 32.31 3.69 22.16
CA ALA A 388 32.75 2.57 22.97
C ALA A 388 31.58 1.77 23.58
N ASP A 389 30.51 2.44 24.01
CA ASP A 389 29.31 1.79 24.53
C ASP A 389 28.53 1.02 23.45
N ILE A 390 28.50 1.54 22.21
CA ILE A 390 27.89 0.87 21.05
C ILE A 390 28.70 -0.38 20.66
N GLU A 391 30.02 -0.27 20.58
CA GLU A 391 30.89 -1.41 20.28
C GLU A 391 30.78 -2.51 21.34
N ALA A 392 30.64 -2.15 22.62
CA ALA A 392 30.40 -3.11 23.69
C ALA A 392 29.03 -3.80 23.59
N ALA A 393 27.97 -3.07 23.21
CA ALA A 393 26.62 -3.63 23.04
C ALA A 393 26.52 -4.55 21.81
N VAL A 394 27.25 -4.25 20.73
CA VAL A 394 27.32 -5.09 19.53
C VAL A 394 28.14 -6.35 19.78
N GLY A 395 29.23 -6.27 20.57
CA GLY A 395 29.97 -7.46 21.01
C GLY A 395 29.10 -8.44 21.81
N PHE A 396 28.26 -7.93 22.71
CA PHE A 396 27.39 -8.76 23.57
C PHE A 396 26.27 -9.49 22.80
N THR A 397 25.82 -8.94 21.68
CA THR A 397 24.74 -9.52 20.85
C THR A 397 25.25 -10.61 19.90
N LEU A 398 26.51 -10.54 19.47
CA LEU A 398 27.15 -11.59 18.65
C LEU A 398 27.49 -12.85 19.45
N ASP A 399 27.86 -12.70 20.73
CA ASP A 399 28.11 -13.84 21.62
C ASP A 399 26.81 -14.58 22.00
N ALA A 400 25.69 -13.86 22.13
CA ALA A 400 24.38 -14.46 22.40
C ALA A 400 23.83 -15.27 21.20
N ALA A 401 24.09 -14.81 19.97
CA ALA A 401 23.67 -15.50 18.74
C ALA A 401 24.45 -16.81 18.49
N SER A 402 25.70 -16.90 18.93
CA SER A 402 26.51 -18.12 18.81
C SER A 402 26.10 -19.22 19.81
N ALA A 403 25.39 -18.87 20.89
CA ALA A 403 24.94 -19.83 21.90
C ALA A 403 23.65 -20.58 21.51
N GLU A 404 22.81 -20.02 20.62
CA GLU A 404 21.52 -20.64 20.23
C GLU A 404 21.62 -21.66 19.07
N GLN A 405 22.74 -21.73 18.35
CA GLN A 405 22.92 -22.65 17.22
C GLN A 405 23.32 -24.09 17.61
N SER A 406 23.45 -24.43 18.89
CA SER A 406 23.95 -25.74 19.34
C SER A 406 22.87 -26.74 19.81
N GLN A 407 21.58 -26.43 19.65
CA GLN A 407 20.51 -27.33 20.10
C GLN A 407 19.39 -27.48 19.05
N THR A 408 19.57 -28.32 18.04
CA THR A 408 18.47 -29.09 17.39
C THR A 408 19.02 -30.03 16.30
N GLU A 409 19.39 -31.26 16.66
CA GLU A 409 19.51 -32.37 15.72
C GLU A 409 19.08 -33.66 16.40
N THR A 410 17.96 -34.24 15.97
CA THR A 410 17.65 -35.67 15.76
C THR A 410 16.16 -35.93 15.96
N LEU A 411 15.47 -36.37 14.90
CA LEU A 411 14.35 -37.32 14.96
C LEU A 411 14.04 -37.84 13.54
N THR A 412 14.27 -39.13 13.34
CA THR A 412 13.95 -39.96 12.17
C THR A 412 12.47 -40.35 12.10
N PRO A 413 11.87 -40.58 10.91
CA PRO A 413 10.54 -41.17 10.81
C PRO A 413 10.60 -42.68 10.49
N THR A 414 9.81 -43.46 11.24
CA THR A 414 9.51 -44.87 10.97
C THR A 414 8.13 -44.95 10.30
N GLY A 415 8.02 -45.68 9.20
CA GLY A 415 6.77 -45.84 8.45
C GLY A 415 5.84 -46.93 8.97
N THR A 416 4.65 -47.00 8.36
CA THR A 416 3.85 -48.23 8.26
C THR A 416 2.93 -48.13 7.04
N ALA A 417 2.93 -49.19 6.25
CA ALA A 417 2.10 -49.43 5.08
C ALA A 417 0.74 -50.02 5.49
N GLU A 418 -0.29 -49.79 4.67
CA GLU A 418 -1.47 -50.65 4.64
C GLU A 418 -2.11 -50.68 3.24
N THR A 419 -2.74 -51.81 2.96
CA THR A 419 -2.93 -52.49 1.68
C THR A 419 -4.29 -52.25 1.00
N THR A 420 -4.30 -52.42 -0.33
CA THR A 420 -5.40 -52.54 -1.31
C THR A 420 -6.41 -53.68 -1.00
N PRO A 421 -7.61 -53.76 -1.64
CA PRO A 421 -7.79 -54.24 -3.04
C PRO A 421 -8.86 -53.46 -3.85
N ALA A 422 -8.73 -53.19 -5.16
CA ALA A 422 -8.89 -54.05 -6.35
C ALA A 422 -10.30 -54.68 -6.54
N VAL A 423 -11.05 -54.19 -7.54
CA VAL A 423 -12.22 -54.83 -8.15
C VAL A 423 -12.11 -54.68 -9.69
N GLU A 424 -12.06 -55.82 -10.37
CA GLU A 424 -12.14 -56.08 -11.82
C GLU A 424 -13.58 -55.82 -12.34
N ALA A 425 -13.82 -55.14 -13.48
CA ALA A 425 -13.78 -55.56 -14.90
C ALA A 425 -15.08 -56.25 -15.43
N GLU A 426 -15.30 -56.12 -16.75
CA GLU A 426 -16.39 -56.61 -17.63
C GLU A 426 -17.69 -55.74 -17.71
N ASN A 427 -18.37 -55.51 -18.84
CA ASN A 427 -18.33 -56.12 -20.17
C ASN A 427 -19.05 -55.24 -21.25
N THR A 428 -18.51 -55.28 -22.48
CA THR A 428 -19.09 -55.33 -23.86
C THR A 428 -20.41 -54.70 -24.33
N ALA A 429 -20.36 -54.28 -25.63
CA ALA A 429 -21.37 -54.33 -26.72
C ALA A 429 -22.43 -53.20 -26.80
N THR A 430 -22.91 -52.65 -27.93
CA THR A 430 -22.69 -52.60 -29.41
C THR A 430 -23.71 -51.52 -29.92
N PRO A 431 -23.56 -50.83 -31.07
CA PRO A 431 -24.48 -49.76 -31.48
C PRO A 431 -25.67 -50.27 -32.30
N GLU A 432 -26.85 -49.65 -32.11
CA GLU A 432 -28.01 -49.78 -32.99
C GLU A 432 -28.27 -48.48 -33.76
N SER A 433 -28.58 -48.68 -35.04
CA SER A 433 -29.04 -47.74 -36.07
C SER A 433 -30.57 -47.72 -36.16
N GLU A 434 -31.10 -46.88 -37.07
CA GLU A 434 -32.52 -46.66 -37.47
C GLU A 434 -33.19 -45.55 -36.62
N ASP A 435 -33.86 -44.53 -37.17
CA ASP A 435 -34.33 -44.17 -38.51
C ASP A 435 -34.60 -42.65 -38.56
#